data_AF-A0A7L9BQ07-F1
#
_entry.id   AF-A0A7L9BQ07-F1
#
_cell.length_a   1.000
_cell.length_b   1.000
_cell.length_c   1.000
_cell.angle_alpha   90.00
_cell.angle_beta   90.00
_cell.angle_gamma   90.00
#
_symmetry.space_group_name_H-M   'P 1'
#
loop_
_entity.id
_entity.type
_entity.pdbx_description
1 polymer ?
#
loop_
_entity_poly.entity_id
_entity_poly.type
_entity_poly.pdbx_seq_one_letter_code
_entity_poly.pdbx_strand_id
1 'polypeptide(L)'
;MPITVTEKFESRKSTKGDNPSAELVYTVRGTNDDLAARNAAETTSPATYDGQPRQSTSVEPVGDELWEAVVRYGKAQGGSLPEPGESIFSFDTGGGTQHITQSKDTVSSHAPSGSSAPDFGGAIGVTADGVEGVDITVPVFQFSETHYFTNDQVTPSYKGTLFTLTGKVNSGAFKGFQAGEVLFLGASGARRGTDPDDDWEITFRFAASPNATGISVGDISGISKKGWEYLWVRYADQEDTGSHAIVKRPVAAYVERVYDEGSFAGLGI
;
A
#
# COMPACT_ATOMS: atom_id res chain seq x y z
N MET A 1 55.79 -19.80 2.04
CA MET A 1 55.59 -21.25 2.34
C MET A 1 54.22 -21.65 1.78
N PRO A 2 53.87 -22.94 1.58
CA PRO A 2 52.50 -23.28 1.18
C PRO A 2 51.53 -22.88 2.32
N ILE A 3 50.38 -22.29 1.96
CA ILE A 3 49.35 -21.96 2.94
C ILE A 3 48.71 -23.26 3.43
N THR A 4 48.67 -23.46 4.75
CA THR A 4 48.01 -24.63 5.37
C THR A 4 46.85 -24.18 6.23
N VAL A 5 45.70 -24.84 6.07
CA VAL A 5 44.48 -24.56 6.83
C VAL A 5 44.09 -25.80 7.64
N THR A 6 43.99 -25.67 8.96
CA THR A 6 43.65 -26.77 9.87
C THR A 6 42.49 -26.37 10.77
N GLU A 7 41.42 -27.17 10.81
CA GLU A 7 40.30 -26.95 11.73
C GLU A 7 40.77 -27.10 13.20
N LYS A 8 40.36 -26.20 14.09
CA LYS A 8 40.68 -26.28 15.52
C LYS A 8 39.86 -27.38 16.19
N PHE A 9 40.42 -27.99 17.22
CA PHE A 9 39.70 -28.97 18.04
C PHE A 9 38.45 -28.38 18.72
N GLU A 10 38.51 -27.12 19.14
CA GLU A 10 37.39 -26.40 19.78
C GLU A 10 36.40 -25.76 18.78
N SER A 11 36.52 -26.12 17.50
CA SER A 11 35.61 -25.72 16.43
C SER A 11 34.22 -26.36 16.59
N ARG A 12 33.30 -26.03 15.68
CA ARG A 12 31.95 -26.63 15.56
C ARG A 12 31.03 -26.26 16.72
N LYS A 13 31.05 -25.00 17.12
CA LYS A 13 30.03 -24.47 18.03
C LYS A 13 28.73 -24.34 17.25
N SER A 14 27.68 -25.04 17.66
CA SER A 14 26.39 -25.03 16.95
C SER A 14 25.22 -24.84 17.89
N THR A 15 24.20 -24.12 17.41
CA THR A 15 22.92 -23.91 18.10
C THR A 15 21.79 -24.47 17.26
N LYS A 16 20.87 -25.23 17.88
CA LYS A 16 19.65 -25.75 17.25
C LYS A 16 18.43 -25.06 17.87
N GLY A 17 17.55 -24.53 17.02
CA GLY A 17 16.36 -23.76 17.41
C GLY A 17 15.78 -23.01 16.21
N ASP A 18 14.90 -22.03 16.45
CA ASP A 18 14.23 -21.27 15.38
C ASP A 18 15.20 -20.45 14.50
N ASN A 19 16.38 -20.14 15.02
CA ASN A 19 17.48 -19.52 14.30
C ASN A 19 18.75 -20.38 14.43
N PRO A 20 18.87 -21.48 13.67
CA PRO A 20 20.01 -22.37 13.79
C PRO A 20 21.27 -21.68 13.26
N SER A 21 22.40 -21.96 13.90
CA SER A 21 23.70 -21.39 13.54
C SER A 21 24.83 -22.36 13.86
N ALA A 22 25.93 -22.23 13.13
CA ALA A 22 27.17 -22.94 13.44
C ALA A 22 28.39 -22.06 13.19
N GLU A 23 29.45 -22.28 13.96
CA GLU A 23 30.74 -21.61 13.83
C GLU A 23 31.84 -22.67 13.75
N LEU A 24 32.61 -22.62 12.66
CA LEU A 24 33.80 -23.44 12.46
C LEU A 24 35.03 -22.54 12.53
N VAL A 25 36.01 -22.95 13.33
CA VAL A 25 37.23 -22.18 13.58
C VAL A 25 38.43 -22.92 13.02
N TYR A 26 39.27 -22.23 12.26
CA TYR A 26 40.45 -22.76 11.61
C TYR A 26 41.70 -21.98 12.01
N THR A 27 42.85 -22.62 11.91
CA THR A 27 44.17 -22.00 11.95
C THR A 27 44.72 -21.97 10.53
N VAL A 28 45.09 -20.78 10.05
CA VAL A 28 45.73 -20.59 8.73
C VAL A 28 47.18 -20.22 8.96
N ARG A 29 48.11 -20.88 8.27
CA ARG A 29 49.56 -20.63 8.36
C ARG A 29 50.21 -20.42 7.00
N GLY A 30 51.31 -19.67 6.98
CA GLY A 30 52.21 -19.57 5.81
C GLY A 30 52.00 -18.34 4.93
N THR A 31 51.27 -17.33 5.43
CA THR A 31 51.07 -16.03 4.76
C THR A 31 50.83 -14.91 5.77
N ASN A 32 51.34 -13.70 5.50
CA ASN A 32 50.99 -12.46 6.20
C ASN A 32 49.97 -11.60 5.41
N ASP A 33 49.49 -12.09 4.28
CA ASP A 33 48.43 -11.47 3.48
C ASP A 33 47.06 -11.95 3.99
N ASP A 34 46.24 -11.01 4.50
CA ASP A 34 44.93 -11.30 5.08
C ASP A 34 43.93 -11.82 4.03
N LEU A 35 44.02 -11.37 2.78
CA LEU A 35 43.16 -11.80 1.70
C LEU A 35 43.52 -13.23 1.28
N ALA A 36 44.82 -13.54 1.20
CA ALA A 36 45.29 -14.90 0.94
C ALA A 36 44.87 -15.87 2.07
N ALA A 37 44.93 -15.44 3.34
CA ALA A 37 44.50 -16.24 4.48
C ALA A 37 42.98 -16.50 4.46
N ARG A 38 42.19 -15.47 4.14
CA ARG A 38 40.72 -15.55 4.06
C ARG A 38 40.26 -16.47 2.92
N ASN A 39 40.82 -16.30 1.72
CA ASN A 39 40.51 -17.14 0.55
C ASN A 39 40.86 -18.61 0.80
N ALA A 40 41.97 -18.89 1.50
CA ALA A 40 42.35 -20.25 1.85
C ALA A 40 41.38 -20.88 2.86
N ALA A 41 40.95 -20.13 3.88
CA ALA A 41 39.92 -20.58 4.82
C ALA A 41 38.56 -20.80 4.15
N GLU A 42 38.19 -19.92 3.22
CA GLU A 42 36.97 -20.01 2.43
C GLU A 42 36.96 -21.26 1.52
N THR A 43 38.09 -21.54 0.86
CA THR A 43 38.24 -22.70 -0.02
C THR A 43 38.24 -24.03 0.76
N THR A 44 38.83 -24.04 1.95
CA THR A 44 38.97 -25.26 2.76
C THR A 44 37.70 -25.59 3.54
N SER A 45 36.95 -24.58 3.96
CA SER A 45 35.71 -24.77 4.71
C SER A 45 34.57 -25.27 3.82
N PRO A 46 33.58 -26.01 4.35
CA PRO A 46 32.40 -26.43 3.59
C PRO A 46 31.56 -25.25 3.09
N ALA A 47 30.97 -25.33 1.90
CA ALA A 47 30.01 -24.31 1.43
C ALA A 47 28.72 -24.30 2.26
N THR A 48 28.38 -25.47 2.82
CA THR A 48 27.24 -25.70 3.72
C THR A 48 27.65 -26.55 4.91
N TYR A 49 27.08 -26.27 6.08
CA TYR A 49 27.26 -27.08 7.29
C TYR A 49 25.91 -27.33 7.95
N ASP A 50 25.55 -28.60 8.19
CA ASP A 50 24.25 -29.00 8.74
C ASP A 50 23.04 -28.39 7.98
N GLY A 51 23.14 -28.35 6.65
CA GLY A 51 22.13 -27.77 5.76
C GLY A 51 22.09 -26.24 5.71
N GLN A 52 22.95 -25.54 6.45
CA GLN A 52 23.02 -24.08 6.49
C GLN A 52 24.12 -23.55 5.57
N PRO A 53 23.84 -22.54 4.72
CA PRO A 53 24.86 -21.90 3.89
C PRO A 53 25.83 -21.06 4.74
N ARG A 54 27.07 -20.97 4.26
CA ARG A 54 28.08 -20.09 4.82
C ARG A 54 27.64 -18.63 4.73
N GLN A 55 27.69 -17.91 5.83
CA GLN A 55 27.32 -16.50 5.94
C GLN A 55 28.54 -15.57 5.87
N SER A 56 29.64 -15.97 6.49
CA SER A 56 30.86 -15.15 6.54
C SER A 56 32.11 -15.97 6.80
N THR A 57 33.23 -15.52 6.27
CA THR A 57 34.58 -15.98 6.62
C THR A 57 35.40 -14.77 7.09
N SER A 58 35.73 -14.71 8.37
CA SER A 58 36.60 -13.68 8.95
C SER A 58 37.96 -14.26 9.33
N VAL A 59 39.01 -13.44 9.27
CA VAL A 59 40.36 -13.82 9.71
C VAL A 59 40.91 -12.75 10.65
N GLU A 60 41.56 -13.20 11.71
CA GLU A 60 42.23 -12.35 12.69
C GLU A 60 43.70 -12.79 12.83
N PRO A 61 44.67 -11.85 12.77
CA PRO A 61 46.07 -12.19 12.92
C PRO A 61 46.36 -12.54 14.39
N VAL A 62 46.96 -13.71 14.63
CA VAL A 62 47.31 -14.18 15.98
C VAL A 62 48.81 -14.46 16.14
N GLY A 63 49.59 -14.25 15.08
CA GLY A 63 51.05 -14.32 15.07
C GLY A 63 51.62 -14.09 13.67
N ASP A 64 52.95 -14.12 13.54
CA ASP A 64 53.62 -14.04 12.24
C ASP A 64 53.24 -15.25 11.36
N GLU A 65 52.82 -14.94 10.14
CA GLU A 65 52.25 -15.86 9.17
C GLU A 65 51.12 -16.75 9.72
N LEU A 66 50.42 -16.30 10.77
CA LEU A 66 49.47 -17.10 11.54
C LEU A 66 48.16 -16.35 11.79
N TRP A 67 47.06 -16.95 11.34
CA TRP A 67 45.72 -16.40 11.46
C TRP A 67 44.77 -17.39 12.13
N GLU A 68 43.84 -16.84 12.90
CA GLU A 68 42.61 -17.53 13.27
C GLU A 68 41.52 -17.16 12.26
N ALA A 69 40.90 -18.16 11.65
CA ALA A 69 39.79 -17.95 10.73
C ALA A 69 38.49 -18.47 11.35
N VAL A 70 37.44 -17.65 11.33
CA VAL A 70 36.12 -18.01 11.84
C VAL A 70 35.14 -18.00 10.68
N VAL A 71 34.52 -19.17 10.44
CA VAL A 71 33.53 -19.37 9.39
C VAL A 71 32.17 -19.59 10.05
N ARG A 72 31.22 -18.70 9.75
CA ARG A 72 29.88 -18.73 10.33
C ARG A 72 28.88 -19.26 9.32
N TYR A 73 28.00 -20.12 9.80
CA TYR A 73 26.88 -20.72 9.09
C TYR A 73 25.61 -20.36 9.84
N GLY A 74 24.56 -20.12 9.08
CA GLY A 74 23.28 -19.69 9.60
C GLY A 74 22.24 -19.78 8.51
N LYS A 75 20.98 -19.51 8.86
CA LYS A 75 20.02 -19.08 7.85
C LYS A 75 20.64 -17.93 7.06
N ALA A 76 20.51 -17.96 5.73
CA ALA A 76 20.85 -16.81 4.90
C ALA A 76 20.25 -15.56 5.54
N GLN A 77 21.09 -14.61 5.98
CA GLN A 77 20.60 -13.29 6.38
C GLN A 77 20.24 -12.49 5.12
N GLY A 78 19.26 -12.99 4.37
CA GLY A 78 18.20 -12.13 3.86
C GLY A 78 17.04 -12.37 4.82
N GLY A 79 16.54 -11.35 5.51
CA GLY A 79 15.10 -11.38 5.72
C GLY A 79 14.54 -11.60 4.32
N SER A 80 13.85 -12.72 4.10
CA SER A 80 13.35 -13.09 2.77
C SER A 80 12.68 -11.84 2.21
N LEU A 81 13.38 -11.15 1.30
CA LEU A 81 12.70 -10.26 0.39
C LEU A 81 11.69 -11.18 -0.27
N PRO A 82 10.39 -10.86 -0.23
CA PRO A 82 9.40 -11.57 -1.02
C PRO A 82 10.00 -11.75 -2.42
N GLU A 83 10.01 -12.99 -2.94
CA GLU A 83 10.59 -13.26 -4.27
C GLU A 83 9.94 -12.31 -5.30
N PRO A 84 10.63 -11.94 -6.40
CA PRO A 84 10.02 -11.17 -7.47
C PRO A 84 8.70 -11.82 -7.92
N GLY A 85 7.57 -11.19 -7.58
CA GLY A 85 6.21 -11.73 -7.77
C GLY A 85 5.38 -11.92 -6.49
N GLU A 86 5.97 -11.81 -5.30
CA GLU A 86 5.27 -11.84 -4.03
C GLU A 86 5.00 -10.41 -3.52
N SER A 87 3.73 -10.05 -3.38
CA SER A 87 3.30 -8.69 -2.98
C SER A 87 2.78 -8.66 -1.56
N ILE A 88 3.10 -7.62 -0.81
CA ILE A 88 2.52 -7.37 0.51
C ILE A 88 1.26 -6.53 0.33
N PHE A 89 0.10 -7.10 0.66
CA PHE A 89 -1.18 -6.40 0.64
C PHE A 89 -1.52 -5.88 2.03
N SER A 90 -1.88 -4.60 2.12
CA SER A 90 -2.42 -3.99 3.31
C SER A 90 -3.71 -3.26 2.95
N PHE A 91 -4.72 -3.32 3.81
CA PHE A 91 -5.96 -2.61 3.59
C PHE A 91 -6.48 -2.01 4.89
N ASP A 92 -7.20 -0.91 4.74
CA ASP A 92 -7.92 -0.22 5.77
C ASP A 92 -9.32 0.13 5.25
N THR A 93 -10.35 -0.30 5.98
CA THR A 93 -11.75 0.03 5.68
C THR A 93 -12.20 1.28 6.43
N GLY A 94 -11.28 2.10 6.94
CA GLY A 94 -11.57 3.37 7.58
C GLY A 94 -12.30 4.27 6.60
N GLY A 95 -13.56 4.57 6.91
CA GLY A 95 -14.40 5.37 6.04
C GLY A 95 -13.87 6.80 5.89
N GLY A 96 -13.95 7.34 4.68
CA GLY A 96 -13.69 8.76 4.44
C GLY A 96 -14.87 9.62 4.93
N THR A 97 -14.64 10.90 5.18
CA THR A 97 -15.71 11.85 5.45
C THR A 97 -16.23 12.43 4.14
N GLN A 98 -17.55 12.44 3.94
CA GLN A 98 -18.21 13.15 2.84
C GLN A 98 -19.27 14.10 3.42
N HIS A 99 -19.21 15.35 2.99
CA HIS A 99 -20.27 16.32 3.23
C HIS A 99 -21.47 16.04 2.32
N ILE A 100 -22.65 15.87 2.91
CA ILE A 100 -23.90 15.62 2.19
C ILE A 100 -24.96 16.65 2.58
N THR A 101 -25.73 17.14 1.60
CA THR A 101 -26.85 18.05 1.81
C THR A 101 -28.21 17.35 1.75
N GLN A 102 -28.21 16.06 1.43
CA GLN A 102 -29.39 15.28 1.12
C GLN A 102 -29.36 13.92 1.82
N SER A 103 -30.45 13.57 2.50
CA SER A 103 -30.62 12.26 3.13
C SER A 103 -30.98 11.19 2.09
N LYS A 104 -30.72 9.93 2.43
CA LYS A 104 -31.25 8.79 1.67
C LYS A 104 -32.76 8.63 1.87
N ASP A 105 -33.23 8.94 3.08
CA ASP A 105 -34.62 8.89 3.48
C ASP A 105 -34.84 9.74 4.75
N THR A 106 -36.05 10.27 4.93
CA THR A 106 -36.49 10.93 6.17
C THR A 106 -37.23 9.90 7.01
N VAL A 107 -36.54 9.32 7.99
CA VAL A 107 -37.07 8.20 8.79
C VAL A 107 -38.28 8.59 9.66
N SER A 108 -38.29 9.80 10.23
CA SER A 108 -39.45 10.35 10.94
C SER A 108 -39.40 11.87 10.99
N SER A 109 -40.57 12.48 11.18
CA SER A 109 -40.75 13.92 11.36
C SER A 109 -41.74 14.18 12.49
N HIS A 110 -41.49 15.19 13.33
CA HIS A 110 -42.33 15.50 14.49
C HIS A 110 -42.64 16.99 14.57
N ALA A 111 -43.90 17.33 14.87
CA ALA A 111 -44.37 18.70 15.06
C ALA A 111 -45.23 18.81 16.33
N PRO A 112 -45.40 20.02 16.89
CA PRO A 112 -46.33 20.26 17.99
C PRO A 112 -47.76 19.80 17.65
N SER A 113 -48.54 19.47 18.69
CA SER A 113 -49.93 19.05 18.51
C SER A 113 -50.74 20.08 17.72
N GLY A 114 -51.49 19.61 16.73
CA GLY A 114 -52.27 20.47 15.82
C GLY A 114 -51.46 21.10 14.69
N SER A 115 -50.20 20.69 14.47
CA SER A 115 -49.37 21.13 13.36
C SER A 115 -48.71 19.94 12.65
N SER A 116 -48.26 20.17 11.42
CA SER A 116 -47.51 19.20 10.62
C SER A 116 -46.07 19.67 10.44
N ALA A 117 -45.12 18.73 10.50
CA ALA A 117 -43.71 19.06 10.25
C ALA A 117 -43.53 19.39 8.76
N PRO A 118 -42.84 20.49 8.41
CA PRO A 118 -42.59 20.80 7.02
C PRO A 118 -41.77 19.73 6.31
N ASP A 119 -42.15 19.39 5.08
CA ASP A 119 -41.43 18.45 4.24
C ASP A 119 -40.39 19.15 3.35
N PHE A 120 -39.12 19.03 3.74
CA PHE A 120 -37.96 19.56 3.03
C PHE A 120 -37.42 18.63 1.93
N GLY A 121 -38.13 17.54 1.60
CA GLY A 121 -37.72 16.63 0.53
C GLY A 121 -36.36 15.95 0.80
N GLY A 122 -36.01 15.73 2.07
CA GLY A 122 -34.76 15.10 2.51
C GLY A 122 -33.53 16.03 2.60
N ALA A 123 -33.70 17.35 2.43
CA ALA A 123 -32.62 18.29 2.67
C ALA A 123 -32.15 18.26 4.14
N ILE A 124 -30.84 18.25 4.38
CA ILE A 124 -30.22 18.17 5.71
C ILE A 124 -29.68 19.54 6.11
N GLY A 125 -29.92 19.97 7.35
CA GLY A 125 -29.37 21.23 7.87
C GLY A 125 -29.97 22.47 7.19
N VAL A 126 -31.28 22.47 6.93
CA VAL A 126 -31.95 23.60 6.30
C VAL A 126 -32.00 24.80 7.24
N THR A 127 -31.57 25.96 6.75
CA THR A 127 -31.66 27.27 7.43
C THR A 127 -32.54 28.22 6.61
N ALA A 128 -32.79 29.43 7.13
CA ALA A 128 -33.52 30.46 6.38
C ALA A 128 -32.80 30.84 5.07
N ASP A 129 -31.46 30.79 5.08
CA ASP A 129 -30.61 31.25 3.98
C ASP A 129 -30.19 30.13 3.02
N GLY A 130 -30.30 28.85 3.41
CA GLY A 130 -29.87 27.74 2.56
C GLY A 130 -29.94 26.35 3.18
N VAL A 131 -29.11 25.43 2.68
CA VAL A 131 -28.98 24.04 3.13
C VAL A 131 -27.52 23.81 3.50
N GLU A 132 -27.24 23.60 4.79
CA GLU A 132 -25.88 23.47 5.32
C GLU A 132 -25.32 22.05 5.24
N GLY A 133 -26.17 21.02 5.20
CA GLY A 133 -25.74 19.63 5.16
C GLY A 133 -25.07 19.12 6.45
N VAL A 134 -24.43 17.96 6.34
CA VAL A 134 -23.68 17.32 7.42
C VAL A 134 -22.57 16.45 6.84
N ASP A 135 -21.48 16.31 7.58
CA ASP A 135 -20.42 15.35 7.29
C ASP A 135 -20.78 13.95 7.78
N ILE A 136 -20.75 12.96 6.88
CA ILE A 136 -20.94 11.55 7.21
C ILE A 136 -19.69 10.74 6.89
N THR A 137 -19.49 9.65 7.62
CA THR A 137 -18.53 8.62 7.22
C THR A 137 -19.12 7.82 6.06
N VAL A 138 -18.47 7.89 4.90
CA VAL A 138 -18.76 7.04 3.75
C VAL A 138 -17.75 5.90 3.66
N PRO A 139 -18.17 4.68 3.29
CA PRO A 139 -17.24 3.58 3.06
C PRO A 139 -16.28 3.96 1.94
N VAL A 140 -15.03 4.21 2.31
CA VAL A 140 -13.90 4.31 1.38
C VAL A 140 -12.99 3.16 1.74
N PHE A 141 -12.74 2.28 0.79
CA PHE A 141 -11.81 1.18 0.99
C PHE A 141 -10.42 1.67 0.59
N GLN A 142 -9.58 1.97 1.56
CA GLN A 142 -8.19 2.34 1.30
C GLN A 142 -7.33 1.07 1.33
N PHE A 143 -6.46 0.91 0.36
CA PHE A 143 -5.55 -0.21 0.35
C PHE A 143 -4.21 0.16 -0.27
N SER A 144 -3.18 -0.57 0.14
CA SER A 144 -1.85 -0.46 -0.41
C SER A 144 -1.30 -1.83 -0.77
N GLU A 145 -0.53 -1.85 -1.86
CA GLU A 145 0.18 -3.03 -2.32
C GLU A 145 1.66 -2.67 -2.41
N THR A 146 2.53 -3.43 -1.75
CA THR A 146 3.98 -3.33 -1.94
C THR A 146 4.43 -4.44 -2.87
N HIS A 147 5.10 -4.07 -3.96
CA HIS A 147 5.64 -4.97 -4.97
C HIS A 147 7.14 -4.72 -5.14
N TYR A 148 7.86 -5.77 -5.53
CA TYR A 148 9.28 -5.72 -5.84
C TYR A 148 9.49 -5.74 -7.35
N PHE A 149 10.27 -4.79 -7.85
CA PHE A 149 10.61 -4.64 -9.26
C PHE A 149 12.11 -4.62 -9.44
N THR A 150 12.60 -5.25 -10.51
CA THR A 150 14.01 -5.16 -10.85
C THR A 150 14.38 -3.74 -11.25
N ASN A 151 15.66 -3.38 -11.11
CA ASN A 151 16.12 -2.05 -11.50
C ASN A 151 15.82 -1.72 -12.98
N ASP A 152 15.84 -2.72 -13.86
CA ASP A 152 15.52 -2.57 -15.29
C ASP A 152 14.04 -2.24 -15.55
N GLN A 153 13.13 -2.66 -14.67
CA GLN A 153 11.70 -2.33 -14.77
C GLN A 153 11.42 -0.88 -14.34
N VAL A 154 12.18 -0.36 -13.37
CA VAL A 154 11.93 0.96 -12.75
C VAL A 154 12.64 2.10 -13.50
N THR A 155 12.33 2.19 -14.79
CA THR A 155 12.85 3.20 -15.72
C THR A 155 12.33 4.62 -15.42
N PRO A 156 12.98 5.68 -15.92
CA PRO A 156 12.44 7.05 -15.86
C PRO A 156 11.04 7.17 -16.50
N SER A 157 10.79 6.46 -17.60
CA SER A 157 9.46 6.39 -18.24
C SER A 157 8.43 5.76 -17.32
N TYR A 158 8.77 4.69 -16.62
CA TYR A 158 7.87 4.05 -15.67
C TYR A 158 7.50 4.99 -14.51
N LYS A 159 8.48 5.69 -13.93
CA LYS A 159 8.22 6.74 -12.93
C LYS A 159 7.31 7.85 -13.48
N GLY A 160 7.49 8.22 -14.75
CA GLY A 160 6.60 9.15 -15.47
C GLY A 160 5.17 8.63 -15.64
N THR A 161 4.99 7.33 -15.89
CA THR A 161 3.67 6.67 -15.91
C THR A 161 3.00 6.73 -14.53
N LEU A 162 3.71 6.39 -13.46
CA LEU A 162 3.19 6.47 -12.09
C LEU A 162 2.77 7.91 -11.74
N PHE A 163 3.60 8.89 -12.09
CA PHE A 163 3.28 10.30 -11.91
C PHE A 163 2.02 10.71 -12.67
N THR A 164 1.91 10.31 -13.94
CA THR A 164 0.76 10.68 -14.81
C THR A 164 -0.55 10.05 -14.34
N LEU A 165 -0.49 8.84 -13.78
CA LEU A 165 -1.67 8.13 -13.26
C LEU A 165 -2.07 8.59 -11.86
N THR A 166 -1.18 9.23 -11.10
CA THR A 166 -1.48 9.70 -9.75
C THR A 166 -2.60 10.74 -9.80
N GLY A 167 -3.63 10.55 -8.96
CA GLY A 167 -4.83 11.39 -8.97
C GLY A 167 -5.83 11.04 -10.07
N LYS A 168 -5.65 9.93 -10.79
CA LYS A 168 -6.62 9.43 -11.77
C LYS A 168 -7.42 8.24 -11.24
N VAL A 169 -8.60 8.05 -11.82
CA VAL A 169 -9.51 6.94 -11.55
C VAL A 169 -9.35 5.88 -12.64
N ASN A 170 -9.49 4.60 -12.27
CA ASN A 170 -9.38 3.50 -13.20
C ASN A 170 -10.42 3.59 -14.34
N SER A 171 -9.95 3.64 -15.59
CA SER A 171 -10.81 3.65 -16.78
C SER A 171 -11.35 2.26 -17.16
N GLY A 172 -10.81 1.20 -16.56
CA GLY A 172 -11.19 -0.20 -16.77
C GLY A 172 -11.25 -0.95 -15.45
N ALA A 173 -11.64 -2.22 -15.46
CA ALA A 173 -11.66 -3.04 -14.25
C ALA A 173 -10.25 -3.13 -13.62
N PHE A 174 -10.17 -3.05 -12.30
CA PHE A 174 -8.91 -3.10 -11.56
C PHE A 174 -9.10 -3.80 -10.23
N LYS A 175 -8.36 -4.88 -9.98
CA LYS A 175 -8.36 -5.62 -8.69
C LYS A 175 -9.76 -6.01 -8.17
N GLY A 176 -10.67 -6.38 -9.09
CA GLY A 176 -12.06 -6.75 -8.78
C GLY A 176 -13.06 -5.58 -8.75
N PHE A 177 -12.59 -4.34 -8.84
CA PHE A 177 -13.42 -3.15 -8.93
C PHE A 177 -13.75 -2.79 -10.39
N GLN A 178 -14.91 -2.18 -10.60
CA GLN A 178 -15.37 -1.69 -11.91
C GLN A 178 -14.66 -0.39 -12.30
N ALA A 179 -14.73 -0.04 -13.59
CA ALA A 179 -14.26 1.26 -14.06
C ALA A 179 -14.95 2.41 -13.29
N GLY A 180 -14.18 3.40 -12.85
CA GLY A 180 -14.71 4.53 -12.08
C GLY A 180 -14.64 4.38 -10.55
N GLU A 181 -14.21 3.23 -10.03
CA GLU A 181 -14.29 2.92 -8.60
C GLU A 181 -12.99 3.15 -7.84
N VAL A 182 -11.82 3.09 -8.48
CA VAL A 182 -10.50 3.12 -7.81
C VAL A 182 -9.73 4.37 -8.21
N LEU A 183 -9.41 5.21 -7.22
CA LEU A 183 -8.50 6.35 -7.34
C LEU A 183 -7.08 5.93 -6.96
N PHE A 184 -6.11 6.23 -7.81
CA PHE A 184 -4.70 6.02 -7.49
C PHE A 184 -4.15 7.22 -6.72
N LEU A 185 -3.82 6.99 -5.45
CA LEU A 185 -3.29 8.02 -4.53
C LEU A 185 -1.78 8.25 -4.73
N GLY A 186 -1.12 7.37 -5.49
CA GLY A 186 0.29 7.45 -5.83
C GLY A 186 1.09 6.25 -5.33
N ALA A 187 2.38 6.27 -5.63
CA ALA A 187 3.33 5.22 -5.25
C ALA A 187 4.57 5.82 -4.59
N SER A 188 5.17 5.06 -3.67
CA SER A 188 6.45 5.37 -3.03
C SER A 188 7.42 4.24 -3.32
N GLY A 189 8.52 4.55 -3.99
CA GLY A 189 9.57 3.57 -4.32
C GLY A 189 10.84 3.80 -3.53
N ALA A 190 11.43 2.74 -3.01
CA ALA A 190 12.75 2.72 -2.38
C ALA A 190 13.60 1.60 -2.98
N ARG A 191 14.90 1.83 -3.09
CA ARG A 191 15.89 0.81 -3.49
C ARG A 191 16.98 0.79 -2.43
N ARG A 192 17.32 -0.40 -1.93
CA ARG A 192 18.36 -0.57 -0.93
C ARG A 192 19.64 -1.04 -1.62
N GLY A 193 20.56 -0.10 -1.82
CA GLY A 193 21.85 -0.36 -2.47
C GLY A 193 21.96 0.34 -3.83
N THR A 194 23.10 0.14 -4.49
CA THR A 194 23.39 0.70 -5.82
C THR A 194 23.78 -0.36 -6.84
N ASP A 195 23.82 -1.63 -6.45
CA ASP A 195 24.15 -2.74 -7.34
C ASP A 195 23.05 -2.91 -8.39
N PRO A 196 23.34 -2.97 -9.70
CA PRO A 196 22.33 -3.15 -10.74
C PRO A 196 21.29 -4.26 -10.47
N ASP A 197 21.65 -5.28 -9.70
CA ASP A 197 20.77 -6.40 -9.33
C ASP A 197 19.87 -6.10 -8.10
N ASP A 198 20.05 -4.95 -7.44
CA ASP A 198 19.22 -4.52 -6.31
C ASP A 198 17.79 -4.13 -6.76
N ASP A 199 16.80 -4.78 -6.17
CA ASP A 199 15.38 -4.52 -6.43
C ASP A 199 14.87 -3.21 -5.82
N TRP A 200 13.84 -2.66 -6.46
CA TRP A 200 12.99 -1.60 -5.94
C TRP A 200 11.81 -2.19 -5.17
N GLU A 201 11.61 -1.74 -3.95
CA GLU A 201 10.38 -1.91 -3.19
C GLU A 201 9.45 -0.72 -3.49
N ILE A 202 8.28 -0.97 -4.08
CA ILE A 202 7.32 0.07 -4.44
C ILE A 202 5.97 -0.20 -3.77
N THR A 203 5.56 0.72 -2.90
CA THR A 203 4.23 0.73 -2.28
C THR A 203 3.27 1.62 -3.04
N PHE A 204 2.25 1.04 -3.65
CA PHE A 204 1.12 1.72 -4.29
C PHE A 204 0.01 1.97 -3.28
N ARG A 205 -0.69 3.10 -3.39
CA ARG A 205 -1.82 3.45 -2.53
C ARG A 205 -3.04 3.75 -3.37
N PHE A 206 -4.17 3.20 -2.95
CA PHE A 206 -5.45 3.33 -3.63
C PHE A 206 -6.55 3.67 -2.65
N ALA A 207 -7.58 4.32 -3.16
CA ALA A 207 -8.86 4.42 -2.50
C ALA A 207 -9.94 3.93 -3.45
N ALA A 208 -10.86 3.09 -2.97
CA ALA A 208 -11.99 2.62 -3.73
C ALA A 208 -13.31 3.15 -3.16
N SER A 209 -14.19 3.58 -4.05
CA SER A 209 -15.56 3.99 -3.77
C SER A 209 -16.48 3.36 -4.81
N PRO A 210 -17.55 2.66 -4.41
CA PRO A 210 -18.40 1.97 -5.36
C PRO A 210 -19.19 2.94 -6.25
N ASN A 211 -19.42 2.53 -7.49
CA ASN A 211 -20.37 3.21 -8.36
C ASN A 211 -21.79 3.05 -7.78
N ALA A 212 -22.64 4.07 -7.95
CA ALA A 212 -23.99 4.08 -7.39
C ALA A 212 -25.01 4.46 -8.47
N THR A 213 -26.10 3.70 -8.51
CA THR A 213 -27.21 3.89 -9.46
C THR A 213 -28.53 3.95 -8.70
N GLY A 214 -29.55 4.58 -9.29
CA GLY A 214 -30.87 4.68 -8.66
C GLY A 214 -30.87 5.60 -7.43
N ILE A 215 -29.93 6.55 -7.37
CA ILE A 215 -29.94 7.59 -6.36
C ILE A 215 -31.16 8.49 -6.60
N SER A 216 -31.81 8.89 -5.51
CA SER A 216 -32.90 9.86 -5.52
C SER A 216 -32.57 11.04 -4.60
N VAL A 217 -33.01 12.22 -5.01
CA VAL A 217 -32.88 13.50 -4.30
C VAL A 217 -34.25 14.17 -4.34
N GLY A 218 -35.04 14.02 -3.27
CA GLY A 218 -36.47 14.33 -3.32
C GLY A 218 -37.15 13.60 -4.48
N ASP A 219 -37.86 14.33 -5.33
CA ASP A 219 -38.55 13.78 -6.51
C ASP A 219 -37.62 13.52 -7.71
N ILE A 220 -36.35 13.94 -7.64
CA ILE A 220 -35.36 13.71 -8.70
C ILE A 220 -34.83 12.28 -8.52
N SER A 221 -35.18 11.38 -9.44
CA SER A 221 -34.83 9.96 -9.36
C SER A 221 -34.00 9.49 -10.55
N GLY A 222 -33.45 8.27 -10.46
CA GLY A 222 -32.69 7.65 -11.54
C GLY A 222 -31.26 8.19 -11.70
N ILE A 223 -30.75 8.90 -10.70
CA ILE A 223 -29.40 9.46 -10.72
C ILE A 223 -28.39 8.30 -10.63
N SER A 224 -27.36 8.35 -11.47
CA SER A 224 -26.22 7.44 -11.43
C SER A 224 -24.95 8.25 -11.33
N LYS A 225 -24.02 7.83 -10.48
CA LYS A 225 -22.67 8.40 -10.40
C LYS A 225 -21.62 7.30 -10.28
N LYS A 226 -20.43 7.55 -10.80
CA LYS A 226 -19.23 6.78 -10.47
C LYS A 226 -18.74 7.11 -9.06
N GLY A 227 -17.94 6.22 -8.46
CA GLY A 227 -17.47 6.37 -7.07
C GLY A 227 -16.88 7.75 -6.77
N TRP A 228 -16.07 8.25 -7.71
CA TRP A 228 -15.31 9.49 -7.59
C TRP A 228 -15.90 10.70 -8.33
N GLU A 229 -17.15 10.62 -8.79
CA GLU A 229 -17.88 11.78 -9.29
C GLU A 229 -18.53 12.55 -8.13
N TYR A 230 -18.70 13.86 -8.26
CA TYR A 230 -19.29 14.71 -7.23
C TYR A 230 -20.75 15.01 -7.54
N LEU A 231 -21.66 14.60 -6.65
CA LEU A 231 -23.08 14.90 -6.76
C LEU A 231 -23.39 16.13 -5.91
N TRP A 232 -23.95 17.19 -6.52
CA TRP A 232 -24.45 18.36 -5.80
C TRP A 232 -25.86 18.72 -6.23
N VAL A 233 -26.59 19.41 -5.34
CA VAL A 233 -28.03 19.65 -5.47
C VAL A 233 -28.31 21.14 -5.42
N ARG A 234 -29.14 21.62 -6.35
CA ARG A 234 -29.68 22.98 -6.33
C ARG A 234 -31.06 22.95 -5.67
N TYR A 235 -31.30 23.90 -4.78
CA TYR A 235 -32.57 24.06 -4.06
C TYR A 235 -33.31 25.34 -4.48
N ALA A 236 -34.63 25.34 -4.33
CA ALA A 236 -35.49 26.52 -4.50
C ALA A 236 -36.61 26.54 -3.46
N ASP A 237 -37.18 27.73 -3.23
CA ASP A 237 -38.36 27.90 -2.37
C ASP A 237 -39.60 27.31 -3.03
N GLN A 238 -40.33 26.49 -2.27
CA GLN A 238 -41.61 25.91 -2.66
C GLN A 238 -42.55 25.86 -1.45
N GLU A 239 -43.86 25.95 -1.70
CA GLU A 239 -44.85 25.73 -0.67
C GLU A 239 -44.99 24.23 -0.38
N ASP A 240 -44.88 23.84 0.88
CA ASP A 240 -45.34 22.54 1.35
C ASP A 240 -46.82 22.62 1.69
N THR A 241 -47.66 22.04 0.85
CA THR A 241 -49.12 22.08 1.00
C THR A 241 -49.63 21.42 2.28
N GLY A 242 -48.84 20.52 2.89
CA GLY A 242 -49.23 19.84 4.13
C GLY A 242 -49.05 20.71 5.38
N SER A 243 -47.95 21.46 5.44
CA SER A 243 -47.64 22.35 6.57
C SER A 243 -47.98 23.83 6.31
N HIS A 244 -48.29 24.19 5.06
CA HIS A 244 -48.42 25.56 4.56
C HIS A 244 -47.17 26.43 4.77
N ALA A 245 -46.01 25.81 4.95
CA ALA A 245 -44.73 26.48 5.08
C ALA A 245 -44.05 26.65 3.71
N ILE A 246 -43.28 27.72 3.55
CA ILE A 246 -42.31 27.82 2.45
C ILE A 246 -41.04 27.07 2.86
N VAL A 247 -40.65 26.09 2.06
CA VAL A 247 -39.53 25.18 2.31
C VAL A 247 -38.53 25.21 1.15
N LYS A 248 -37.26 24.91 1.44
CA LYS A 248 -36.24 24.67 0.41
C LYS A 248 -36.37 23.23 -0.08
N ARG A 249 -36.69 23.05 -1.37
CA ARG A 249 -36.77 21.73 -2.02
C ARG A 249 -35.75 21.57 -3.13
N PRO A 250 -35.23 20.35 -3.36
CA PRO A 250 -34.31 20.08 -4.46
C PRO A 250 -35.04 20.26 -5.80
N VAL A 251 -34.41 21.00 -6.72
CA VAL A 251 -34.96 21.28 -8.07
C VAL A 251 -34.06 20.79 -9.20
N ALA A 252 -32.78 20.55 -8.92
CA ALA A 252 -31.85 19.93 -9.86
C ALA A 252 -30.73 19.23 -9.10
N ALA A 253 -30.19 18.16 -9.70
CA ALA A 253 -29.03 17.45 -9.21
C ALA A 253 -28.00 17.33 -10.35
N TYR A 254 -26.72 17.50 -10.02
CA TYR A 254 -25.62 17.54 -10.98
C TYR A 254 -24.56 16.53 -10.56
N VAL A 255 -24.13 15.70 -11.50
CA VAL A 255 -23.04 14.73 -11.31
C VAL A 255 -21.83 15.24 -12.09
N GLU A 256 -20.77 15.59 -11.36
CA GLU A 256 -19.57 16.21 -11.92
C GLU A 256 -18.40 15.25 -11.89
N ARG A 257 -17.70 15.13 -13.02
CA ARG A 257 -16.42 14.43 -13.06
C ARG A 257 -15.31 15.34 -12.55
N VAL A 258 -14.79 15.05 -11.36
CA VAL A 258 -13.73 15.85 -10.71
C VAL A 258 -12.34 15.22 -10.79
N TYR A 259 -12.25 13.96 -11.22
CA TYR A 259 -10.99 13.28 -11.48
C TYR A 259 -10.91 12.82 -12.94
N ASP A 260 -9.69 12.83 -13.48
CA ASP A 260 -9.41 12.22 -14.78
C ASP A 260 -9.41 10.71 -14.71
N GLU A 261 -9.79 10.07 -15.80
CA GLU A 261 -9.68 8.63 -15.96
C GLU A 261 -8.32 8.27 -16.56
N GLY A 262 -7.78 7.11 -16.16
CA GLY A 262 -6.53 6.56 -16.66
C GLY A 262 -6.53 5.04 -16.65
N SER A 263 -5.85 4.44 -17.63
CA SER A 263 -5.67 2.99 -17.66
C SER A 263 -4.63 2.57 -16.64
N PHE A 264 -5.06 1.79 -15.64
CA PHE A 264 -4.17 1.28 -14.59
C PHE A 264 -3.32 0.09 -15.05
N ALA A 265 -3.48 -0.38 -16.29
CA ALA A 265 -2.58 -1.37 -16.89
C ALA A 265 -1.11 -0.90 -16.92
N GLY A 266 -0.88 0.43 -16.91
CA GLY A 266 0.45 1.03 -16.83
C GLY A 266 1.12 0.96 -15.46
N LEU A 267 0.42 0.51 -14.41
CA LEU A 267 0.99 0.34 -13.06
C LEU A 267 1.86 -0.91 -12.94
N GLY A 268 1.70 -1.89 -13.84
CA GLY A 268 2.49 -3.12 -13.83
C GLY A 268 2.16 -4.09 -12.68
N ILE A 269 0.94 -4.02 -12.14
CA ILE A 269 0.43 -4.85 -11.03
C ILE A 269 -0.99 -5.38 -11.28
#